data_AF-A0A2H0Y1T4-F1
#
_entry.id   AF-A0A2H0Y1T4-F1
#
_cell.length_a   1.000
_cell.length_b   1.000
_cell.length_c   1.000
_cell.angle_alpha   90.00
_cell.angle_beta   90.00
_cell.angle_gamma   90.00
#
_symmetry.space_group_name_H-M   'P 1'
#
loop_
_entity.id
_entity.type
_entity.pdbx_description
1 polymer ?
#
loop_
_entity_poly.entity_id
_entity_poly.type
_entity_poly.pdbx_seq_one_letter_code
_entity_poly.pdbx_strand_id
1 'polypeptide(L)'
;MNTFKSIADQILRESGKPLYSKEITQIALKRGWLKTAGKTPEATMNAQLVVDINSRKEKSRFVKTAPSTFGLNPEYKEDAKKEGKKLDKEYKISKAVSSKQKGDIAEARIAELITLYGDTCLSCYKPISDDEGIDIIVKEKGSLKTLYIQVKSRFGGNPDEIFTATVKAASVVDHYSMAVVFCYFDTEEGDLWDYLWFVPAPDFVKMANQLQGGKMLGFVAGRKKKESNKWDQFLIDKRDLANSIIEQLKRI
;
A
#
# COMPACT_ATOMS: atom_id res chain seq x y z
N MET A 1 12.05 16.69 -0.86
CA MET A 1 12.00 17.58 0.34
C MET A 1 13.45 17.87 0.73
N ASN A 2 13.85 19.13 0.86
CA ASN A 2 15.25 19.47 1.18
C ASN A 2 15.56 19.08 2.63
N THR A 3 16.59 18.27 2.84
CA THR A 3 17.02 17.85 4.18
C THR A 3 18.02 18.85 4.76
N PHE A 4 18.15 18.93 6.09
CA PHE A 4 19.16 19.77 6.75
C PHE A 4 20.58 19.53 6.20
N LYS A 5 20.92 18.27 5.91
CA LYS A 5 22.24 17.88 5.38
C LYS A 5 22.46 18.35 3.94
N SER A 6 21.46 18.20 3.05
CA SER A 6 21.60 18.68 1.66
C SER A 6 21.72 20.20 1.60
N ILE A 7 20.99 20.91 2.46
CA ILE A 7 21.07 22.37 2.57
C ILE A 7 22.43 22.83 3.10
N ALA A 8 22.94 22.16 4.14
CA ALA A 8 24.26 22.47 4.71
C ALA A 8 25.40 22.25 3.72
N ASP A 9 25.36 21.15 2.94
CA ASP A 9 26.33 20.87 1.88
C ASP A 9 26.36 21.99 0.84
N GLN A 10 25.19 22.41 0.35
CA GLN A 10 25.09 23.49 -0.62
C GLN A 10 25.64 24.82 -0.07
N ILE A 11 25.26 25.21 1.15
CA ILE A 11 25.71 26.47 1.76
C ILE A 11 27.22 26.47 1.99
N LEU A 12 27.80 25.36 2.43
CA LEU A 12 29.25 25.25 2.65
C LEU A 12 30.03 25.26 1.33
N ARG A 13 29.48 24.66 0.25
CA ARG A 13 30.07 24.74 -1.10
C ARG A 13 30.09 26.18 -1.62
N GLU A 14 28.97 26.88 -1.52
CA GLU A 14 28.88 28.27 -1.97
C GLU A 14 29.73 29.21 -1.11
N SER A 15 29.84 28.95 0.18
CA SER A 15 30.63 29.79 1.08
C SER A 15 32.14 29.55 0.95
N GLY A 16 32.56 28.36 0.49
CA GLY A 16 33.98 28.00 0.35
C GLY A 16 34.79 27.97 1.65
N LYS A 17 34.16 28.13 2.82
CA LYS A 17 34.80 28.18 4.14
C LYS A 17 33.95 27.48 5.20
N PRO A 18 34.54 27.02 6.31
CA PRO A 18 33.77 26.51 7.44
C PRO A 18 32.85 27.57 8.05
N LEU A 19 31.65 27.18 8.43
CA LEU A 19 30.62 28.06 9.01
C LEU A 19 30.06 27.48 10.31
N TYR A 20 29.59 28.34 11.20
CA TYR A 20 28.85 27.91 12.37
C TYR A 20 27.49 27.31 11.96
N SER A 21 27.03 26.27 12.66
CA SER A 21 25.70 25.68 12.44
C SER A 21 24.59 26.73 12.48
N LYS A 22 24.70 27.72 13.36
CA LYS A 22 23.79 28.86 13.44
C LYS A 22 23.80 29.68 12.14
N GLU A 23 24.96 29.98 11.57
CA GLU A 23 25.08 30.72 10.31
C GLU A 23 24.50 29.93 9.13
N ILE A 24 24.80 28.63 9.06
CA ILE A 24 24.24 27.74 8.03
C ILE A 24 22.70 27.76 8.11
N THR A 25 22.14 27.64 9.32
CA THR A 25 20.68 27.73 9.52
C THR A 25 20.12 29.09 9.14
N GLN A 26 20.79 30.20 9.49
CA GLN A 26 20.32 31.55 9.13
C GLN A 26 20.32 31.78 7.63
N ILE A 27 21.37 31.34 6.93
CA ILE A 27 21.46 31.40 5.46
C ILE A 27 20.32 30.56 4.84
N ALA A 28 20.09 29.36 5.37
CA ALA A 28 19.04 28.46 4.90
C ALA A 28 17.62 29.04 5.07
N LEU A 29 17.35 29.68 6.20
CA LEU A 29 16.07 30.35 6.48
C LEU A 29 15.89 31.59 5.59
N LYS A 30 16.94 32.43 5.49
CA LYS A 30 16.92 33.65 4.65
C LYS A 30 16.64 33.34 3.18
N ARG A 31 17.14 32.21 2.68
CA ARG A 31 16.94 31.76 1.29
C ARG A 31 15.65 30.95 1.10
N GLY A 32 14.88 30.70 2.15
CA GLY A 32 13.65 29.89 2.11
C GLY A 32 13.90 28.40 1.82
N TRP A 33 15.14 27.93 1.93
CA TRP A 33 15.52 26.54 1.66
C TRP A 33 15.15 25.61 2.80
N LEU A 34 15.07 26.15 4.01
CA LEU A 34 14.66 25.45 5.21
C LEU A 34 13.32 26.01 5.70
N LYS A 35 12.33 25.13 5.88
CA LYS A 35 11.06 25.43 6.54
C LYS A 35 11.02 24.63 7.84
N THR A 36 10.85 25.29 8.98
CA THR A 36 10.86 24.60 10.29
C THR A 36 9.66 24.98 11.12
N ALA A 37 8.99 23.98 11.71
CA ALA A 37 7.95 24.16 12.72
C ALA A 37 8.51 24.23 14.17
N GLY A 38 9.78 23.85 14.36
CA GLY A 38 10.44 23.81 15.67
C GLY A 38 11.04 25.15 16.10
N LYS A 39 11.22 25.32 17.43
CA LYS A 39 11.69 26.56 18.06
C LYS A 39 13.20 26.84 17.88
N THR A 40 14.03 25.81 17.63
CA THR A 40 15.50 25.89 17.62
C THR A 40 16.14 25.13 16.44
N PRO A 41 15.92 25.58 15.19
CA PRO A 41 16.42 24.91 13.98
C PRO A 41 17.96 24.84 13.90
N GLU A 42 18.69 25.75 14.54
CA GLU A 42 20.15 25.74 14.66
C GLU A 42 20.67 24.57 15.51
N ALA A 43 19.95 24.18 16.56
CA ALA A 43 20.29 23.02 17.38
C ALA A 43 20.10 21.73 16.57
N THR A 44 19.03 21.64 15.79
CA THR A 44 18.77 20.51 14.88
C THR A 44 19.84 20.43 13.78
N MET A 45 20.20 21.55 13.15
CA MET A 45 21.27 21.59 12.15
C MET A 45 22.59 21.06 12.74
N ASN A 46 22.98 21.56 13.91
CA ASN A 46 24.18 21.11 14.62
C ASN A 46 24.14 19.60 14.90
N ALA A 47 23.04 19.11 15.48
CA ALA A 47 22.87 17.69 15.80
C ALA A 47 22.97 16.80 14.55
N GLN A 48 22.32 17.19 13.46
CA GLN A 48 22.33 16.43 12.20
C GLN A 48 23.73 16.33 11.58
N LEU A 49 24.51 17.40 11.62
CA LEU A 49 25.89 17.41 11.14
C LEU A 49 26.81 16.58 12.03
N VAL A 50 26.72 16.73 13.35
CA VAL A 50 27.49 15.93 14.31
C VAL A 50 27.20 14.44 14.16
N VAL A 51 25.92 14.06 14.05
CA VAL A 51 25.53 12.66 13.86
C VAL A 51 26.06 12.11 12.54
N ASP A 52 26.02 12.88 11.45
CA ASP A 52 26.58 12.44 10.15
C ASP A 52 28.09 12.20 10.24
N ILE A 53 28.82 13.13 10.87
CA ILE A 53 30.27 13.04 11.07
C ILE A 53 30.62 11.84 11.94
N ASN A 54 29.94 11.64 13.07
CA ASN A 54 30.23 10.54 13.98
C ASN A 54 29.89 9.17 13.36
N SER A 55 28.78 9.08 12.63
CA SER A 55 28.33 7.83 12.01
C SER A 55 29.16 7.44 10.79
N ARG A 56 29.67 8.41 10.03
CA ARG A 56 30.39 8.15 8.77
C ARG A 56 31.90 8.38 8.85
N LYS A 57 32.39 9.06 9.88
CA LYS A 57 33.81 9.40 10.08
C LYS A 57 34.40 10.02 8.81
N GLU A 58 35.50 9.46 8.30
CA GLU A 58 36.20 9.89 7.08
C GLU A 58 35.32 9.88 5.82
N LYS A 59 34.20 9.14 5.82
CA LYS A 59 33.21 9.10 4.73
C LYS A 59 32.11 10.15 4.84
N SER A 60 32.13 11.01 5.86
CA SER A 60 31.18 12.12 5.95
C SER A 60 31.54 13.22 4.94
N ARG A 61 30.51 13.87 4.38
CA ARG A 61 30.65 15.07 3.55
C ARG A 61 31.18 16.26 4.35
N PHE A 62 30.98 16.21 5.66
CA PHE A 62 31.29 17.30 6.57
C PHE A 62 32.49 16.94 7.43
N VAL A 63 33.21 17.95 7.85
CA VAL A 63 34.23 17.86 8.90
C VAL A 63 33.95 18.93 9.95
N LYS A 64 34.15 18.59 11.22
CA LYS A 64 34.03 19.55 12.32
C LYS A 64 35.38 20.23 12.51
N THR A 65 35.44 21.54 12.29
CA THR A 65 36.69 22.31 12.39
C THR A 65 36.86 23.01 13.73
N ALA A 66 35.76 23.31 14.42
CA ALA A 66 35.73 23.92 15.75
C ALA A 66 34.39 23.62 16.45
N PRO A 67 34.18 24.04 17.73
CA PRO A 67 32.89 23.89 18.39
C PRO A 67 31.74 24.50 17.58
N SER A 68 30.79 23.64 17.17
CA SER A 68 29.64 24.02 16.32
C SER A 68 30.00 24.64 14.96
N THR A 69 31.22 24.45 14.46
CA THR A 69 31.69 24.94 13.16
C THR A 69 32.00 23.76 12.23
N PHE A 70 31.49 23.83 11.01
CA PHE A 70 31.51 22.72 10.05
C PHE A 70 32.05 23.21 8.70
N GLY A 71 32.88 22.40 8.06
CA GLY A 71 33.36 22.58 6.70
C GLY A 71 33.07 21.36 5.83
N LEU A 72 33.40 21.44 4.54
CA LEU A 72 33.40 20.28 3.66
C LEU A 72 34.66 19.46 3.90
N ASN A 73 34.51 18.14 3.93
CA ASN A 73 35.64 17.22 4.05
C ASN A 73 36.39 17.13 2.71
N PRO A 74 37.68 17.51 2.62
CA PRO A 74 38.44 17.46 1.37
C PRO A 74 38.71 16.02 0.89
N GLU A 75 38.76 15.07 1.83
CA GLU A 75 38.96 13.64 1.54
C GLU A 75 37.65 12.91 1.23
N TYR A 76 36.52 13.63 1.22
CA TYR A 76 35.25 13.08 0.79
C TYR A 76 35.33 12.73 -0.70
N LYS A 77 35.63 11.47 -0.98
CA LYS A 77 35.29 10.84 -2.25
C LYS A 77 33.79 10.67 -2.23
N GLU A 78 33.12 11.27 -3.21
CA GLU A 78 31.72 11.01 -3.42
C GLU A 78 31.57 9.52 -3.72
N ASP A 79 31.32 8.75 -2.67
CA ASP A 79 30.68 7.45 -2.82
C ASP A 79 29.46 7.81 -3.65
N ALA A 80 29.44 7.34 -4.90
CA ALA A 80 28.26 7.32 -5.73
C ALA A 80 27.23 6.51 -4.96
N LYS A 81 26.60 7.15 -3.98
CA LYS A 81 25.30 6.76 -3.49
C LYS A 81 24.52 6.75 -4.77
N LYS A 82 24.18 5.53 -5.16
CA LYS A 82 22.88 5.21 -5.71
C LYS A 82 21.84 5.97 -4.85
N GLU A 83 21.69 7.27 -5.06
CA GLU A 83 20.37 7.78 -5.35
C GLU A 83 19.94 6.87 -6.48
N GLY A 84 19.23 5.81 -6.13
CA GLY A 84 18.50 5.06 -7.10
C GLY A 84 17.54 6.05 -7.72
N LYS A 85 17.97 6.74 -8.78
CA LYS A 85 17.30 6.50 -10.05
C LYS A 85 17.31 4.99 -10.19
N LYS A 86 16.34 4.32 -9.55
CA LYS A 86 15.69 3.19 -10.19
C LYS A 86 15.45 3.76 -11.57
N LEU A 87 16.18 3.24 -12.56
CA LEU A 87 15.59 3.17 -13.88
C LEU A 87 14.21 2.57 -13.56
N ASP A 88 13.17 3.39 -13.60
CA ASP A 88 11.80 2.91 -13.58
C ASP A 88 11.72 2.08 -14.86
N LYS A 89 12.15 0.83 -14.75
CA LYS A 89 11.80 -0.19 -15.72
C LYS A 89 10.30 -0.20 -15.64
N GLU A 90 9.68 0.37 -16.65
CA GLU A 90 8.25 0.35 -16.82
C GLU A 90 7.87 -1.13 -16.97
N TYR A 91 7.38 -1.73 -15.88
CA TYR A 91 6.98 -3.13 -15.87
C TYR A 91 5.58 -3.21 -16.45
N LYS A 92 5.47 -3.68 -17.68
CA LYS A 92 4.17 -3.86 -18.34
C LYS A 92 3.65 -5.26 -18.10
N ILE A 93 2.41 -5.35 -17.62
CA ILE A 93 1.69 -6.63 -17.55
C ILE A 93 1.50 -7.18 -18.97
N SER A 94 1.85 -8.45 -19.15
CA SER A 94 1.71 -9.12 -20.45
C SER A 94 0.24 -9.17 -20.89
N LYS A 95 -0.03 -8.77 -22.14
CA LYS A 95 -1.37 -8.89 -22.74
C LYS A 95 -1.81 -10.34 -22.95
N ALA A 96 -0.89 -11.30 -22.87
CA ALA A 96 -1.17 -12.72 -23.05
C ALA A 96 -1.72 -13.42 -21.80
N VAL A 97 -1.79 -12.74 -20.65
CA VAL A 97 -2.35 -13.34 -19.42
C VAL A 97 -3.86 -13.58 -19.63
N SER A 98 -4.26 -14.85 -19.59
CA SER A 98 -5.64 -15.28 -19.80
C SER A 98 -6.56 -14.89 -18.64
N SER A 99 -7.88 -14.93 -18.86
CA SER A 99 -8.87 -14.63 -17.81
C SER A 99 -8.75 -15.59 -16.61
N LYS A 100 -8.44 -16.87 -16.83
CA LYS A 100 -8.24 -17.83 -15.73
C LYS A 100 -7.00 -17.49 -14.91
N GLN A 101 -5.87 -17.20 -15.59
CA GLN A 101 -4.64 -16.78 -14.91
C GLN A 101 -4.83 -15.48 -14.11
N LYS A 102 -5.60 -14.51 -14.63
CA LYS A 102 -5.97 -13.29 -13.90
C LYS A 102 -6.77 -13.58 -12.64
N GLY A 103 -7.72 -14.51 -12.72
CA GLY A 103 -8.46 -15.03 -11.56
C GLY A 103 -7.53 -15.64 -10.53
N ASP A 104 -6.69 -16.61 -10.94
CA ASP A 104 -5.74 -17.30 -10.06
C ASP A 104 -4.77 -16.33 -9.36
N ILE A 105 -4.29 -15.30 -10.07
CA ILE A 105 -3.44 -14.24 -9.50
C ILE A 105 -4.19 -13.45 -8.41
N ALA A 106 -5.43 -13.02 -8.70
CA ALA A 106 -6.23 -12.28 -7.72
C ALA A 106 -6.55 -13.13 -6.49
N GLU A 107 -6.95 -14.39 -6.67
CA GLU A 107 -7.18 -15.35 -5.58
C GLU A 107 -5.93 -15.52 -4.70
N ALA A 108 -4.76 -15.69 -5.33
CA ALA A 108 -3.50 -15.81 -4.60
C ALA A 108 -3.16 -14.54 -3.80
N ARG A 109 -3.39 -13.35 -4.38
CA ARG A 109 -3.20 -12.07 -3.68
C ARG A 109 -4.16 -11.90 -2.52
N ILE A 110 -5.42 -12.30 -2.67
CA ILE A 110 -6.39 -12.28 -1.58
C ILE A 110 -5.96 -13.23 -0.46
N ALA A 111 -5.56 -14.47 -0.76
CA ALA A 111 -5.07 -15.42 0.23
C ALA A 111 -3.82 -14.90 0.98
N GLU A 112 -2.91 -14.24 0.25
CA GLU A 112 -1.74 -13.56 0.82
C GLU A 112 -2.15 -12.49 1.82
N LEU A 113 -3.06 -11.57 1.45
CA LEU A 113 -3.56 -10.51 2.35
C LEU A 113 -4.20 -11.09 3.62
N ILE A 114 -5.04 -12.12 3.47
CA ILE A 114 -5.72 -12.79 4.58
C ILE A 114 -4.71 -13.41 5.55
N THR A 115 -3.65 -14.01 5.03
CA THR A 115 -2.62 -14.69 5.83
C THR A 115 -1.66 -13.70 6.50
N LEU A 116 -1.37 -12.57 5.86
CA LEU A 116 -0.38 -11.59 6.34
C LEU A 116 -0.90 -10.65 7.44
N TYR A 117 -2.14 -10.19 7.34
CA TYR A 117 -2.62 -9.03 8.11
C TYR A 117 -3.61 -9.37 9.24
N GLY A 118 -3.86 -10.64 9.53
CA GLY A 118 -4.80 -11.05 10.58
C GLY A 118 -4.24 -10.89 12.00
N ASP A 119 -5.04 -10.33 12.89
CA ASP A 119 -4.75 -10.27 14.34
C ASP A 119 -4.66 -11.68 14.95
N THR A 120 -5.43 -12.64 14.40
CA THR A 120 -5.32 -14.07 14.69
C THR A 120 -4.76 -14.82 13.49
N CYS A 121 -4.19 -16.01 13.73
CA CYS A 121 -3.68 -16.84 12.65
C CYS A 121 -4.84 -17.45 11.84
N LEU A 122 -5.16 -16.82 10.70
CA LEU A 122 -6.01 -17.40 9.66
C LEU A 122 -5.21 -18.34 8.75
N SER A 123 -5.88 -19.33 8.19
CA SER A 123 -5.33 -20.24 7.18
C SER A 123 -6.25 -20.31 5.98
N CYS A 124 -5.68 -20.19 4.78
CA CYS A 124 -6.39 -20.28 3.51
C CYS A 124 -6.15 -21.65 2.86
N TYR A 125 -7.23 -22.24 2.34
CA TYR A 125 -7.21 -23.49 1.56
C TYR A 125 -7.89 -23.24 0.22
N LYS A 126 -7.34 -23.80 -0.86
CA LYS A 126 -7.97 -23.76 -2.19
C LYS A 126 -8.63 -25.12 -2.46
N PRO A 127 -9.91 -25.17 -2.85
CA PRO A 127 -10.55 -26.43 -3.18
C PRO A 127 -9.95 -27.03 -4.46
N ILE A 128 -10.00 -28.36 -4.57
CA ILE A 128 -9.50 -29.09 -5.75
C ILE A 128 -10.47 -28.92 -6.94
N SER A 129 -11.77 -28.84 -6.66
CA SER A 129 -12.85 -28.60 -7.62
C SER A 129 -13.45 -27.21 -7.40
N ASP A 130 -13.77 -26.48 -8.48
CA ASP A 130 -14.31 -25.12 -8.45
C ASP A 130 -15.79 -25.03 -8.90
N ASP A 131 -16.53 -26.14 -8.83
CA ASP A 131 -17.93 -26.25 -9.27
C ASP A 131 -18.94 -25.55 -8.35
N GLU A 132 -18.60 -25.32 -7.09
CA GLU A 132 -19.45 -24.63 -6.10
C GLU A 132 -19.25 -23.10 -6.10
N GLY A 133 -18.31 -22.59 -6.89
CA GLY A 133 -17.97 -21.16 -6.88
C GLY A 133 -17.27 -20.70 -5.61
N ILE A 134 -16.62 -21.61 -4.89
CA ILE A 134 -15.76 -21.33 -3.75
C ILE A 134 -14.32 -21.28 -4.26
N ASP A 135 -13.65 -20.15 -4.10
CA ASP A 135 -12.27 -19.98 -4.56
C ASP A 135 -11.27 -20.14 -3.40
N ILE A 136 -11.66 -19.70 -2.19
CA ILE A 136 -10.83 -19.75 -0.98
C ILE A 136 -11.69 -20.19 0.21
N ILE A 137 -11.18 -21.13 1.00
CA ILE A 137 -11.73 -21.51 2.30
C ILE A 137 -10.81 -20.93 3.37
N VAL A 138 -11.36 -20.13 4.27
CA VAL A 138 -10.63 -19.48 5.35
C VAL A 138 -11.05 -20.06 6.69
N LYS A 139 -10.07 -20.42 7.51
CA LYS A 139 -10.29 -21.00 8.83
C LYS A 139 -9.41 -20.31 9.86
N GLU A 140 -9.98 -20.01 11.01
CA GLU A 140 -9.20 -19.58 12.17
C GLU A 140 -8.54 -20.79 12.86
N LYS A 141 -7.23 -20.70 13.11
CA LYS A 141 -6.47 -21.81 13.72
C LYS A 141 -7.03 -22.16 15.10
N GLY A 142 -7.37 -23.43 15.31
CA GLY A 142 -7.94 -23.93 16.57
C GLY A 142 -9.46 -23.81 16.66
N SER A 143 -10.12 -23.16 15.70
CA SER A 143 -11.58 -23.08 15.61
C SER A 143 -12.11 -24.00 14.50
N LEU A 144 -13.39 -24.38 14.54
CA LEU A 144 -14.08 -25.00 13.40
C LEU A 144 -14.83 -23.98 12.53
N LYS A 145 -14.88 -22.72 12.96
CA LYS A 145 -15.48 -21.62 12.20
C LYS A 145 -14.74 -21.46 10.88
N THR A 146 -15.51 -21.52 9.80
CA THR A 146 -14.99 -21.56 8.44
C THR A 146 -15.79 -20.57 7.58
N LEU A 147 -15.07 -19.76 6.80
CA LEU A 147 -15.64 -18.83 5.83
C LEU A 147 -15.26 -19.28 4.42
N TYR A 148 -16.25 -19.41 3.55
CA TYR A 148 -16.11 -19.74 2.14
C TYR A 148 -16.16 -18.44 1.32
N ILE A 149 -15.13 -18.19 0.55
CA ILE A 149 -14.96 -16.94 -0.19
C ILE A 149 -14.95 -17.23 -1.68
N GLN A 150 -15.79 -16.49 -2.40
CA GLN A 150 -15.68 -16.35 -3.84
C GLN A 150 -14.95 -15.04 -4.18
N VAL A 151 -13.99 -15.07 -5.10
CA VAL A 151 -13.23 -13.91 -5.55
C VAL A 151 -13.68 -13.53 -6.96
N LYS A 152 -13.96 -12.24 -7.16
CA LYS A 152 -14.19 -11.65 -8.48
C LYS A 152 -13.25 -10.49 -8.69
N SER A 153 -12.49 -10.55 -9.78
CA SER A 153 -11.50 -9.53 -10.10
C SER A 153 -11.74 -8.84 -11.43
N ARG A 154 -11.29 -7.59 -11.50
CA ARG A 154 -11.14 -6.84 -12.75
C ARG A 154 -9.71 -6.36 -12.86
N PHE A 155 -9.19 -6.35 -14.08
CA PHE A 155 -7.84 -5.89 -14.38
C PHE A 155 -7.92 -4.67 -15.27
N GLY A 156 -7.15 -3.63 -14.96
CA GLY A 156 -6.98 -2.47 -15.81
C GLY A 156 -6.15 -1.39 -15.11
N GLY A 157 -5.96 -0.25 -15.78
CA GLY A 157 -5.18 0.87 -15.26
C GLY A 157 -6.00 2.15 -15.03
N ASN A 158 -7.31 2.14 -15.31
CA ASN A 158 -8.13 3.33 -15.19
C ASN A 158 -8.87 3.37 -13.83
N PRO A 159 -8.49 4.27 -12.90
CA PRO A 159 -9.16 4.42 -11.61
C PRO A 159 -10.61 4.92 -11.73
N ASP A 160 -10.98 5.49 -12.87
CA ASP A 160 -12.32 6.03 -13.09
C ASP A 160 -13.30 5.00 -13.67
N GLU A 161 -12.82 3.81 -14.05
CA GLU A 161 -13.66 2.74 -14.57
C GLU A 161 -14.57 2.17 -13.47
N ILE A 162 -15.85 2.01 -13.80
CA ILE A 162 -16.82 1.37 -12.91
C ILE A 162 -16.46 -0.11 -12.80
N PHE A 163 -16.34 -0.60 -11.57
CA PHE A 163 -16.18 -2.02 -11.32
C PHE A 163 -17.50 -2.74 -11.60
N THR A 164 -17.47 -3.74 -12.47
CA THR A 164 -18.62 -4.60 -12.75
C THR A 164 -18.23 -6.07 -12.67
N ALA A 165 -19.06 -6.86 -12.00
CA ALA A 165 -18.93 -8.31 -11.94
C ALA A 165 -20.30 -8.97 -11.92
N THR A 166 -20.35 -10.21 -12.38
CA THR A 166 -21.54 -11.05 -12.28
C THR A 166 -21.18 -12.36 -11.59
N VAL A 167 -22.11 -12.84 -10.76
CA VAL A 167 -21.98 -14.08 -10.00
C VAL A 167 -23.23 -14.92 -10.27
N LYS A 168 -23.07 -16.25 -10.43
CA LYS A 168 -24.22 -17.13 -10.59
C LYS A 168 -24.97 -17.18 -9.26
N ALA A 169 -26.28 -16.94 -9.26
CA ALA A 169 -27.07 -16.98 -8.03
C ALA A 169 -26.98 -18.35 -7.35
N ALA A 170 -26.93 -19.44 -8.14
CA ALA A 170 -26.80 -20.80 -7.64
C ALA A 170 -25.46 -21.10 -6.94
N SER A 171 -24.42 -20.28 -7.15
CA SER A 171 -23.12 -20.42 -6.47
C SER A 171 -22.99 -19.52 -5.25
N VAL A 172 -24.07 -18.84 -4.81
CA VAL A 172 -24.04 -17.99 -3.62
C VAL A 172 -25.05 -18.53 -2.62
N VAL A 173 -24.54 -19.21 -1.61
CA VAL A 173 -25.34 -19.72 -0.49
C VAL A 173 -25.63 -18.54 0.45
N ASP A 174 -26.91 -18.27 0.69
CA ASP A 174 -27.38 -17.22 1.60
C ASP A 174 -27.11 -17.59 3.07
N HIS A 175 -25.85 -17.51 3.47
CA HIS A 175 -25.38 -17.82 4.82
C HIS A 175 -24.16 -16.96 5.18
N TYR A 176 -24.00 -16.60 6.46
CA TYR A 176 -22.86 -15.79 6.94
C TYR A 176 -21.51 -16.50 6.89
N SER A 177 -21.50 -17.80 6.61
CA SER A 177 -20.28 -18.57 6.28
C SER A 177 -19.84 -18.39 4.83
N MET A 178 -20.56 -17.62 4.02
CA MET A 178 -20.15 -17.30 2.67
C MET A 178 -19.98 -15.79 2.47
N ALA A 179 -18.98 -15.40 1.69
CA ALA A 179 -18.76 -14.03 1.29
C ALA A 179 -18.20 -13.95 -0.13
N VAL A 180 -18.36 -12.79 -0.76
CA VAL A 180 -17.76 -12.48 -2.05
C VAL A 180 -16.78 -11.32 -1.88
N VAL A 181 -15.56 -11.50 -2.37
CA VAL A 181 -14.55 -10.45 -2.44
C VAL A 181 -14.49 -9.92 -3.86
N PHE A 182 -14.77 -8.63 -4.03
CA PHE A 182 -14.59 -7.93 -5.29
C PHE A 182 -13.32 -7.09 -5.20
N CYS A 183 -12.34 -7.37 -6.05
CA CYS A 183 -11.05 -6.68 -6.04
C CYS A 183 -10.63 -6.20 -7.43
N TYR A 184 -9.95 -5.07 -7.50
CA TYR A 184 -9.41 -4.56 -8.75
C TYR A 184 -7.90 -4.74 -8.77
N PHE A 185 -7.35 -5.32 -9.83
CA PHE A 185 -5.92 -5.43 -10.05
C PHE A 185 -5.49 -4.27 -10.96
N ASP A 186 -4.68 -3.38 -10.39
CA ASP A 186 -4.12 -2.24 -11.09
C ASP A 186 -2.93 -2.68 -11.95
N THR A 187 -3.06 -2.59 -13.27
CA THR A 187 -2.04 -3.05 -14.19
C THR A 187 -0.86 -2.10 -14.33
N GLU A 188 -1.00 -0.84 -13.90
CA GLU A 188 0.11 0.13 -13.88
C GLU A 188 0.99 -0.11 -12.65
N GLU A 189 0.38 -0.38 -11.50
CA GLU A 189 1.11 -0.71 -10.25
C GLU A 189 1.53 -2.18 -10.16
N GLY A 190 0.88 -3.06 -10.94
CA GLY A 190 1.15 -4.51 -10.91
C GLY A 190 0.70 -5.19 -9.61
N ASP A 191 -0.30 -4.63 -8.93
CA ASP A 191 -0.84 -5.12 -7.66
C ASP A 191 -2.35 -4.87 -7.55
N LEU A 192 -2.98 -5.42 -6.51
CA LEU A 192 -4.35 -5.05 -6.14
C LEU A 192 -4.41 -3.57 -5.77
N TRP A 193 -5.47 -2.91 -6.22
CA TRP A 193 -5.85 -1.57 -5.76
C TRP A 193 -5.98 -1.56 -4.23
N ASP A 194 -5.72 -0.41 -3.61
CA ASP A 194 -5.66 -0.26 -2.15
C ASP A 194 -6.95 -0.62 -1.43
N TYR A 195 -8.08 -0.63 -2.14
CA TYR A 195 -9.37 -0.97 -1.58
C TYR A 195 -10.01 -2.14 -2.33
N LEU A 196 -10.81 -2.91 -1.59
CA LEU A 196 -11.62 -4.00 -2.10
C LEU A 196 -12.97 -4.02 -1.39
N TRP A 197 -13.95 -4.70 -1.98
CA TRP A 197 -15.22 -4.95 -1.31
C TRP A 197 -15.23 -6.34 -0.71
N PHE A 198 -15.49 -6.43 0.59
CA PHE A 198 -15.76 -7.69 1.28
C PHE A 198 -17.25 -7.74 1.65
N VAL A 199 -18.02 -8.55 0.91
CA VAL A 199 -19.49 -8.56 1.01
C VAL A 199 -19.96 -9.92 1.52
N PRO A 200 -20.54 -10.02 2.72
CA PRO A 200 -21.18 -11.25 3.17
C PRO A 200 -22.30 -11.68 2.22
N ALA A 201 -22.48 -12.98 2.01
CA ALA A 201 -23.42 -13.51 1.03
C ALA A 201 -24.87 -13.06 1.26
N PRO A 202 -25.42 -13.01 2.51
CA PRO A 202 -26.78 -12.52 2.73
C PRO A 202 -26.98 -11.08 2.27
N ASP A 203 -25.99 -10.22 2.52
CA ASP A 203 -26.01 -8.83 2.08
C ASP A 203 -25.89 -8.75 0.55
N PHE A 204 -25.03 -9.57 -0.06
CA PHE A 204 -24.87 -9.61 -1.50
C PHE A 204 -26.14 -10.08 -2.23
N VAL A 205 -26.75 -11.18 -1.79
CA VAL A 205 -27.99 -11.73 -2.37
C VAL A 205 -29.12 -10.69 -2.31
N LYS A 206 -29.25 -9.99 -1.19
CA LYS A 206 -30.26 -8.96 -0.97
C LYS A 206 -30.04 -7.72 -1.84
N MET A 207 -28.79 -7.28 -1.98
CA MET A 207 -28.47 -5.97 -2.56
C MET A 207 -28.07 -6.03 -4.04
N ALA A 208 -27.68 -7.19 -4.57
CA ALA A 208 -27.22 -7.34 -5.95
C ALA A 208 -28.33 -7.07 -6.96
N ASN A 209 -27.94 -6.60 -8.14
CA ASN A 209 -28.88 -6.41 -9.24
C ASN A 209 -29.25 -7.78 -9.80
N GLN A 210 -30.56 -8.08 -9.89
CA GLN A 210 -31.03 -9.32 -10.48
C GLN A 210 -30.92 -9.26 -12.00
N LEU A 211 -30.18 -10.19 -12.60
CA LEU A 211 -29.95 -10.29 -14.03
C LEU A 211 -30.43 -11.65 -14.54
N GLN A 212 -30.80 -11.72 -15.83
CA GLN A 212 -31.25 -12.96 -16.49
C GLN A 212 -32.38 -13.69 -15.72
N GLY A 213 -33.37 -12.94 -15.23
CA GLY A 213 -34.48 -13.50 -14.44
C GLY A 213 -34.05 -14.04 -13.06
N GLY A 214 -32.96 -13.49 -12.50
CA GLY A 214 -32.43 -13.85 -11.18
C GLY A 214 -31.42 -14.99 -11.18
N LYS A 215 -31.05 -15.52 -12.35
CA LYS A 215 -29.98 -16.53 -12.46
C LYS A 215 -28.59 -15.96 -12.19
N MET A 216 -28.42 -14.65 -12.39
CA MET A 216 -27.15 -13.95 -12.23
C MET A 216 -27.34 -12.74 -11.30
N LEU A 217 -26.42 -12.58 -10.36
CA LEU A 217 -26.34 -11.45 -9.44
C LEU A 217 -25.27 -10.47 -9.97
N GLY A 218 -25.68 -9.24 -10.24
CA GLY A 218 -24.82 -8.17 -10.74
C GLY A 218 -24.28 -7.29 -9.60
N PHE A 219 -22.96 -7.15 -9.56
CA PHE A 219 -22.25 -6.20 -8.72
C PHE A 219 -21.74 -5.04 -9.57
N VAL A 220 -22.07 -3.81 -9.19
CA VAL A 220 -21.67 -2.58 -9.90
C VAL A 220 -21.28 -1.52 -8.87
N ALA A 221 -20.01 -1.15 -8.82
CA ALA A 221 -19.50 -0.18 -7.86
C ALA A 221 -18.48 0.78 -8.50
N GLY A 222 -18.50 2.04 -8.07
CA GLY A 222 -17.48 3.02 -8.48
C GLY A 222 -16.24 2.89 -7.59
N ARG A 223 -15.05 3.15 -8.14
CA ARG A 223 -13.79 3.16 -7.36
C ARG A 223 -13.50 4.50 -6.67
N LYS A 224 -14.31 5.53 -6.92
CA LYS A 224 -14.26 6.80 -6.18
C LYS A 224 -15.20 6.69 -4.99
N LYS A 225 -14.70 6.98 -3.79
CA LYS A 225 -15.51 7.11 -2.56
C LYS A 225 -16.39 8.36 -2.68
N LYS A 226 -17.44 8.28 -3.49
CA LYS A 226 -18.53 9.25 -3.57
C LYS A 226 -19.66 8.70 -2.72
N GLU A 227 -20.19 9.49 -1.80
CA GLU A 227 -21.14 9.12 -0.73
C GLU A 227 -22.52 8.58 -1.20
N SER A 228 -22.62 7.90 -2.34
CA SER A 228 -23.89 7.47 -2.93
C SER A 228 -23.89 6.07 -3.52
N ASN A 229 -22.86 5.24 -3.31
CA ASN A 229 -22.90 3.86 -3.74
C ASN A 229 -23.36 2.93 -2.61
N LYS A 230 -24.38 2.08 -2.87
CA LYS A 230 -24.88 1.09 -1.92
C LYS A 230 -23.81 0.10 -1.42
N TRP A 231 -22.70 -0.05 -2.13
CA TRP A 231 -21.61 -0.95 -1.77
C TRP A 231 -20.52 -0.29 -0.91
N ASP A 232 -20.56 1.02 -0.69
CA ASP A 232 -19.49 1.75 0.03
C ASP A 232 -19.29 1.25 1.47
N GLN A 233 -20.35 0.74 2.10
CA GLN A 233 -20.28 0.13 3.44
C GLN A 233 -19.43 -1.14 3.51
N PHE A 234 -19.16 -1.79 2.37
CA PHE A 234 -18.33 -3.00 2.28
C PHE A 234 -16.94 -2.71 1.71
N LEU A 235 -16.66 -1.46 1.33
CA LEU A 235 -15.37 -1.04 0.79
C LEU A 235 -14.39 -0.83 1.94
N ILE A 236 -13.33 -1.63 1.97
CA ILE A 236 -12.31 -1.62 3.01
C ILE A 236 -10.92 -1.46 2.39
N ASP A 237 -9.94 -0.98 3.17
CA ASP A 237 -8.54 -1.10 2.78
C ASP A 237 -8.20 -2.59 2.64
N LYS A 238 -7.45 -2.97 1.61
CA LYS A 238 -7.10 -4.37 1.34
C LYS A 238 -6.40 -5.05 2.51
N ARG A 239 -5.70 -4.28 3.36
CA ARG A 239 -5.01 -4.77 4.56
C ARG A 239 -5.97 -5.07 5.72
N ASP A 240 -7.16 -4.46 5.74
CA ASP A 240 -8.17 -4.71 6.77
C ASP A 240 -9.00 -5.98 6.50
N LEU A 241 -8.77 -6.65 5.35
CA LEU A 241 -9.54 -7.83 4.93
C LEU A 241 -9.47 -8.97 5.95
N ALA A 242 -8.27 -9.26 6.48
CA ALA A 242 -8.09 -10.36 7.43
C ALA A 242 -8.90 -10.12 8.72
N ASN A 243 -8.83 -8.91 9.27
CA ASN A 243 -9.59 -8.55 10.47
C ASN A 243 -11.10 -8.47 10.21
N SER A 244 -11.51 -8.02 9.02
CA SER A 244 -12.92 -8.07 8.60
C SER A 244 -13.45 -9.51 8.52
N ILE A 245 -12.63 -10.47 8.07
CA ILE A 245 -12.96 -11.90 8.09
C ILE A 245 -13.07 -12.43 9.52
N ILE A 246 -12.15 -12.04 10.42
CA ILE A 246 -12.23 -12.45 11.83
C ILE A 246 -13.55 -11.98 12.46
N GLU A 247 -13.96 -10.73 12.22
CA GLU A 247 -15.26 -10.24 12.69
C GLU A 247 -16.43 -11.01 12.08
N GLN A 248 -16.35 -11.35 10.78
CA GLN A 248 -17.38 -12.15 10.11
C GLN A 248 -17.49 -13.57 10.71
N LEU A 249 -16.37 -14.22 11.05
CA LEU A 249 -16.34 -15.53 11.69
C LEU A 249 -17.02 -15.55 13.06
N LYS A 250 -17.13 -14.40 13.76
CA LYS A 250 -17.89 -14.31 15.02
C LYS A 250 -19.40 -14.44 14.83
N ARG A 251 -19.91 -14.20 13.61
CA ARG A 251 -21.33 -14.27 13.24
C ARG A 251 -21.79 -15.68 12.84
N ILE A 252 -20.85 -16.63 12.77
CA ILE A 252 -21.06 -18.04 12.42
C ILE A 252 -21.04 -18.89 13.70
#